data_AF-F2R381-F1
#
_entry.id   AF-F2R381-F1
#
_cell.length_a   1.000
_cell.length_b   1.000
_cell.length_c   1.000
_cell.angle_alpha   90.00
_cell.angle_beta   90.00
_cell.angle_gamma   90.00
#
_symmetry.space_group_name_H-M   'P 1'
#
loop_
_entity.id
_entity.type
_entity.pdbx_description
1 polymer ?
#
loop_
_entity_poly.entity_id
_entity_poly.type
_entity_poly.pdbx_seq_one_letter_code
_entity_poly.pdbx_strand_id
1 'polypeptide(L)'
;MTAQDTSTPLLTPDRLDEVEGWFFAADRFVFDWLLTHQRDYGVRGDLLELGVYKGKSAIAIGYHASDAERFTVCDLFDVGEAPDASTATEMRVYYPTLTRQVFEANYLRFHRRLPTVIQGSSAEVTRHVPAGSCRFVHIDASHLYHHVRADIAAARELLTEDGVVALDDFRSPHTPGVAAATWEAVLTAGLKPVVLTESKLYGTWGPADLLRDALAGRLSTHPTLWGVTEDVAGHTLLRIHSR
;
A
#
# COMPACT_ATOMS: atom_id res chain seq x y z
N MET A 1 17.15 12.63 45.40
CA MET A 1 17.29 12.95 43.96
C MET A 1 16.23 12.16 43.22
N THR A 2 15.11 12.81 42.90
CA THR A 2 14.06 12.24 42.05
C THR A 2 14.51 12.38 40.59
N ALA A 3 14.67 11.25 39.90
CA ALA A 3 14.92 11.24 38.47
C ALA A 3 13.74 11.91 37.75
N GLN A 4 14.02 12.98 37.00
CA GLN A 4 13.04 13.61 36.12
C GLN A 4 12.80 12.66 34.95
N ASP A 5 11.54 12.30 34.77
CA ASP A 5 11.03 11.61 33.59
C ASP A 5 11.16 12.54 32.39
N THR A 6 12.12 12.26 31.51
CA THR A 6 12.37 13.00 30.27
C THR A 6 11.69 12.32 29.09
N SER A 7 10.44 11.90 29.23
CA SER A 7 9.61 11.56 28.08
C SER A 7 9.17 12.86 27.41
N THR A 8 9.88 13.29 26.37
CA THR A 8 9.38 14.33 25.46
C THR A 8 8.04 13.84 24.92
N PRO A 9 6.92 14.58 25.11
CA PRO A 9 5.65 14.16 24.55
C PRO A 9 5.82 14.04 23.04
N LEU A 10 5.54 12.85 22.49
CA LEU A 10 5.49 12.65 21.06
C LEU A 10 4.49 13.67 20.50
N LEU A 11 4.96 14.61 19.69
CA LEU A 11 4.09 15.50 18.94
C LEU A 11 3.23 14.61 18.04
N THR A 12 1.96 14.45 18.41
CA THR A 12 1.01 13.61 17.66
C THR A 12 0.39 14.43 16.53
N PRO A 13 0.32 13.91 15.30
CA PRO A 13 -0.21 14.62 14.15
C PRO A 13 -1.73 14.83 14.27
N ASP A 14 -2.20 16.01 13.86
CA ASP A 14 -3.62 16.38 13.77
C ASP A 14 -4.12 16.38 12.32
N ARG A 15 -3.20 16.41 11.34
CA ARG A 15 -3.47 16.32 9.90
C ARG A 15 -2.72 15.15 9.29
N LEU A 16 -3.31 14.51 8.27
CA LEU A 16 -2.66 13.38 7.58
C LEU A 16 -1.28 13.76 7.00
N ASP A 17 -1.12 15.00 6.55
CA ASP A 17 0.16 15.50 6.02
C ASP A 17 1.29 15.54 7.05
N GLU A 18 0.96 15.64 8.34
CA GLU A 18 1.90 15.66 9.46
C GLU A 18 2.35 14.25 9.87
N VAL A 19 1.60 13.21 9.46
CA VAL A 19 2.06 11.83 9.57
C VAL A 19 3.21 11.65 8.59
N GLU A 20 4.37 11.27 9.11
CA GLU A 20 5.56 11.04 8.30
C GLU A 20 5.37 9.80 7.39
N GLY A 21 5.83 9.89 6.14
CA GLY A 21 5.72 8.83 5.14
C GLY A 21 5.51 9.37 3.72
N TRP A 22 5.77 8.51 2.73
CA TRP A 22 5.77 8.84 1.30
C TRP A 22 4.42 8.50 0.64
N PHE A 23 3.39 9.28 0.98
CA PHE A 23 2.07 9.13 0.38
C PHE A 23 1.62 10.44 -0.30
N PHE A 24 1.80 10.49 -1.61
CA PHE A 24 1.66 11.69 -2.44
C PHE A 24 0.22 11.94 -2.89
N ALA A 25 -0.06 13.14 -3.39
CA ALA A 25 -1.41 13.58 -3.74
C ALA A 25 -2.07 12.71 -4.84
N ALA A 26 -1.31 12.30 -5.86
CA ALA A 26 -1.82 11.41 -6.90
C ALA A 26 -2.22 10.04 -6.33
N ASP A 27 -1.42 9.47 -5.44
CA ASP A 27 -1.70 8.17 -4.82
C ASP A 27 -2.87 8.22 -3.84
N ARG A 28 -2.99 9.32 -3.07
CA ARG A 28 -4.18 9.56 -2.24
C ARG A 28 -5.46 9.60 -3.06
N PHE A 29 -5.42 10.27 -4.21
CA PHE A 29 -6.55 10.33 -5.14
C PHE A 29 -6.88 8.94 -5.69
N VAL A 30 -5.88 8.17 -6.14
CA VAL A 30 -6.11 6.83 -6.70
C VAL A 30 -6.64 5.86 -5.64
N PHE A 31 -6.10 5.88 -4.42
CA PHE A 31 -6.60 5.07 -3.30
C PHE A 31 -8.06 5.40 -2.98
N ASP A 32 -8.36 6.69 -2.75
CA ASP A 32 -9.73 7.14 -2.45
C ASP A 32 -10.70 6.74 -3.55
N TRP A 33 -10.32 6.96 -4.82
CA TRP A 33 -11.15 6.62 -5.95
C TRP A 33 -11.37 5.12 -6.09
N LEU A 34 -10.32 4.30 -6.06
CA LEU A 34 -10.42 2.84 -6.21
C LEU A 34 -11.28 2.23 -5.10
N LEU A 35 -11.00 2.58 -3.84
CA LEU A 35 -11.69 2.00 -2.69
C LEU A 35 -13.14 2.46 -2.61
N THR A 36 -13.44 3.70 -3.01
CA THR A 36 -14.81 4.21 -3.17
C THR A 36 -15.53 3.51 -4.31
N HIS A 37 -14.90 3.40 -5.48
CA HIS A 37 -15.48 2.74 -6.66
C HIS A 37 -15.83 1.27 -6.35
N GLN A 38 -14.91 0.50 -5.75
CA GLN A 38 -15.19 -0.86 -5.30
C GLN A 38 -16.42 -0.93 -4.39
N ARG A 39 -16.50 -0.05 -3.38
CA ARG A 39 -17.64 -0.01 -2.45
C ARG A 39 -18.95 0.27 -3.17
N ASP A 40 -18.97 1.28 -4.04
CA ASP A 40 -20.16 1.75 -4.74
C ASP A 40 -20.69 0.71 -5.75
N TYR A 41 -19.79 -0.11 -6.33
CA TYR A 41 -20.13 -1.20 -7.25
C TYR A 41 -20.29 -2.56 -6.56
N GLY A 42 -20.35 -2.60 -5.23
CA GLY A 42 -20.66 -3.82 -4.50
C GLY A 42 -19.48 -4.79 -4.33
N VAL A 43 -18.26 -4.41 -4.73
CA VAL A 43 -17.05 -5.19 -4.41
C VAL A 43 -16.82 -5.08 -2.90
N ARG A 44 -16.76 -6.23 -2.24
CA ARG A 44 -16.60 -6.36 -0.78
C ARG A 44 -15.43 -7.28 -0.51
N GLY A 45 -14.73 -7.03 0.58
CA GLY A 45 -13.60 -7.85 0.98
C GLY A 45 -12.71 -7.12 1.97
N ASP A 46 -11.83 -7.88 2.58
CA ASP A 46 -10.82 -7.39 3.50
C ASP A 46 -9.86 -6.42 2.79
N LEU A 47 -9.14 -5.64 3.58
CA LEU A 47 -8.09 -4.74 3.14
C LEU A 47 -6.77 -5.22 3.76
N LEU A 48 -5.69 -5.14 3.00
CA LEU A 48 -4.35 -5.51 3.46
C LEU A 48 -3.32 -4.46 3.06
N GLU A 49 -2.42 -4.13 3.98
CA GLU A 49 -1.21 -3.37 3.71
C GLU A 49 0.02 -4.09 4.26
N LEU A 50 1.03 -4.24 3.41
CA LEU A 50 2.36 -4.77 3.74
C LEU A 50 3.34 -3.60 3.69
N GLY A 51 4.03 -3.30 4.79
CA GLY A 51 4.81 -2.07 4.93
C GLY A 51 3.92 -0.89 5.27
N VAL A 52 4.00 -0.45 6.52
CA VAL A 52 3.03 0.45 7.14
C VAL A 52 3.74 1.72 7.62
N TYR A 53 5.00 1.58 8.03
CA TYR A 53 5.80 2.64 8.61
C TYR A 53 5.02 3.35 9.74
N LYS A 54 4.90 4.67 9.67
CA LYS A 54 4.18 5.49 10.65
C LYS A 54 2.67 5.63 10.34
N GLY A 55 2.16 4.90 9.35
CA GLY A 55 0.73 4.67 9.12
C GLY A 55 0.03 5.63 8.15
N LYS A 56 0.75 6.42 7.35
CA LYS A 56 0.14 7.46 6.52
C LYS A 56 -0.85 6.90 5.48
N SER A 57 -0.45 5.88 4.72
CA SER A 57 -1.32 5.16 3.79
C SER A 57 -2.36 4.32 4.55
N ALA A 58 -1.95 3.63 5.62
CA ALA A 58 -2.85 2.85 6.49
C ALA A 58 -4.05 3.66 6.97
N ILE A 59 -3.83 4.90 7.43
CA ILE A 59 -4.89 5.81 7.88
C ILE A 59 -5.87 6.08 6.75
N ALA A 60 -5.37 6.32 5.52
CA ALA A 60 -6.22 6.55 4.36
C ALA A 60 -7.04 5.30 4.00
N ILE A 61 -6.41 4.12 3.91
CA ILE A 61 -7.09 2.84 3.66
C ILE A 61 -8.18 2.58 4.71
N GLY A 62 -7.87 2.85 5.98
CA GLY A 62 -8.77 2.63 7.11
C GLY A 62 -10.11 3.35 7.00
N TYR A 63 -10.18 4.51 6.33
CA TYR A 63 -11.45 5.22 6.11
C TYR A 63 -12.40 4.49 5.15
N HIS A 64 -11.90 3.53 4.38
CA HIS A 64 -12.69 2.76 3.42
C HIS A 64 -13.06 1.36 3.93
N ALA A 65 -12.57 0.96 5.11
CA ALA A 65 -12.95 -0.31 5.75
C ALA A 65 -14.36 -0.17 6.33
N SER A 66 -15.26 -1.08 5.94
CA SER A 66 -16.56 -1.20 6.62
C SER A 66 -16.45 -2.04 7.91
N ASP A 67 -17.44 -1.95 8.80
CA ASP A 67 -17.49 -2.76 10.03
C ASP A 67 -17.58 -4.28 9.76
N ALA A 68 -17.97 -4.67 8.55
CA ALA A 68 -18.06 -6.07 8.12
C ALA A 68 -16.75 -6.60 7.48
N GLU A 69 -15.78 -5.71 7.20
CA GLU A 69 -14.51 -6.05 6.57
C GLU A 69 -13.38 -6.01 7.61
N ARG A 70 -12.36 -6.83 7.42
CA ARG A 70 -11.12 -6.74 8.22
C ARG A 70 -10.12 -5.89 7.47
N PHE A 71 -9.57 -4.88 8.14
CA PHE A 71 -8.32 -4.25 7.70
C PHE A 71 -7.15 -4.85 8.48
N THR A 72 -6.17 -5.39 7.75
CA THR A 72 -4.95 -5.98 8.29
C THR A 72 -3.74 -5.19 7.82
N VAL A 73 -2.79 -4.97 8.72
CA VAL A 73 -1.51 -4.30 8.41
C VAL A 73 -0.37 -5.20 8.86
N CYS A 74 0.71 -5.28 8.08
CA CYS A 74 1.88 -6.10 8.37
C CYS A 74 3.16 -5.27 8.24
N ASP A 75 3.95 -5.19 9.30
CA ASP A 75 5.24 -4.48 9.30
C ASP A 75 6.20 -5.14 10.30
N LEU A 76 7.50 -4.99 10.06
CA LEU A 76 8.54 -5.40 11.00
C LEU A 76 8.56 -4.49 12.24
N PHE A 77 8.27 -3.19 12.07
CA PHE A 77 8.41 -2.18 13.12
C PHE A 77 9.77 -2.28 13.84
N ASP A 78 9.76 -2.39 15.16
CA ASP A 78 10.89 -2.54 16.07
C ASP A 78 11.17 -4.01 16.43
N VAL A 79 10.94 -4.95 15.51
CA VAL A 79 11.43 -6.33 15.69
C VAL A 79 12.95 -6.29 15.88
N GLY A 80 13.43 -6.80 17.02
CA GLY A 80 14.83 -6.67 17.42
C GLY A 80 15.82 -7.39 16.51
N GLU A 81 15.38 -8.40 15.76
CA GLU A 81 16.17 -9.11 14.75
C GLU A 81 15.48 -9.00 13.39
N ALA A 82 16.20 -8.44 12.41
CA ALA A 82 15.72 -8.34 11.04
C ALA A 82 15.77 -9.73 10.35
N PRO A 83 14.86 -10.03 9.40
CA PRO A 83 14.83 -11.32 8.71
C PRO A 83 16.13 -11.70 7.99
N ASP A 84 16.86 -10.70 7.48
CA ASP A 84 18.15 -10.88 6.83
C ASP A 84 19.04 -9.62 6.95
N ALA A 85 20.30 -9.75 6.53
CA ALA A 85 21.30 -8.69 6.64
C ALA A 85 21.02 -7.47 5.75
N SER A 86 20.34 -7.66 4.62
CA SER A 86 19.94 -6.55 3.74
C SER A 86 18.80 -5.76 4.36
N THR A 87 17.77 -6.42 4.89
CA THR A 87 16.69 -5.78 5.65
C THR A 87 17.23 -5.06 6.89
N ALA A 88 18.17 -5.65 7.62
CA ALA A 88 18.82 -4.99 8.75
C ALA A 88 19.50 -3.67 8.36
N THR A 89 20.12 -3.64 7.17
CA THR A 89 20.79 -2.44 6.65
C THR A 89 19.77 -1.37 6.30
N GLU A 90 18.69 -1.74 5.63
CA GLU A 90 17.59 -0.84 5.27
C GLU A 90 16.91 -0.24 6.51
N MET A 91 16.53 -1.06 7.48
CA MET A 91 15.93 -0.63 8.75
C MET A 91 16.80 0.40 9.48
N ARG A 92 18.12 0.15 9.56
CA ARG A 92 19.06 1.05 10.23
C ARG A 92 19.21 2.39 9.51
N VAL A 93 19.13 2.41 8.18
CA VAL A 93 19.36 3.63 7.38
C VAL A 93 18.10 4.49 7.30
N TYR A 94 16.94 3.87 7.07
CA TYR A 94 15.72 4.60 6.73
C TYR A 94 14.71 4.69 7.87
N TYR A 95 14.74 3.77 8.86
CA TYR A 95 13.69 3.65 9.87
C TYR A 95 14.19 3.62 11.34
N PRO A 96 15.19 4.43 11.74
CA PRO A 96 15.83 4.30 13.06
C PRO A 96 14.91 4.62 14.26
N THR A 97 13.72 5.17 14.02
CA THR A 97 12.73 5.56 15.06
C THR A 97 11.39 4.86 14.90
N LEU A 98 11.28 3.90 13.97
CA LEU A 98 10.04 3.19 13.73
C LEU A 98 9.78 2.20 14.87
N THR A 99 8.64 2.33 15.54
CA THR A 99 8.12 1.33 16.48
C THR A 99 6.64 1.11 16.21
N ARG A 100 6.13 -0.05 16.61
CA ARG A 100 4.70 -0.35 16.50
C ARG A 100 3.85 0.67 17.25
N GLN A 101 4.33 1.14 18.40
CA GLN A 101 3.62 2.12 19.22
C GLN A 101 3.45 3.47 18.51
N VAL A 102 4.45 3.91 17.73
CA VAL A 102 4.33 5.16 16.95
C VAL A 102 3.24 5.03 15.88
N PHE A 103 3.21 3.90 15.17
CA PHE A 103 2.14 3.61 14.21
C PHE A 103 0.76 3.61 14.89
N GLU A 104 0.59 2.83 15.96
CA GLU A 104 -0.69 2.71 16.65
C GLU A 104 -1.18 4.05 17.21
N ALA A 105 -0.27 4.85 17.78
CA ALA A 105 -0.58 6.19 18.27
C ALA A 105 -1.05 7.11 17.14
N ASN A 106 -0.34 7.14 16.00
CA ASN A 106 -0.75 7.93 14.84
C ASN A 106 -2.11 7.47 14.32
N TYR A 107 -2.32 6.17 14.12
CA TYR A 107 -3.56 5.63 13.57
C TYR A 107 -4.78 5.98 14.44
N LEU A 108 -4.66 5.87 15.76
CA LEU A 108 -5.73 6.15 16.71
C LEU A 108 -6.11 7.64 16.82
N ARG A 109 -5.32 8.56 16.25
CA ARG A 109 -5.73 9.97 16.10
C ARG A 109 -6.85 10.13 15.06
N PHE A 110 -6.90 9.24 14.08
CA PHE A 110 -7.80 9.32 12.93
C PHE A 110 -8.94 8.29 13.02
N HIS A 111 -8.71 7.18 13.70
CA HIS A 111 -9.63 6.03 13.80
C HIS A 111 -9.90 5.62 15.24
N ARG A 112 -11.08 5.06 15.50
CA ARG A 112 -11.50 4.65 16.87
C ARG A 112 -10.90 3.33 17.33
N ARG A 113 -10.46 2.49 16.40
CA ARG A 113 -9.98 1.12 16.64
C ARG A 113 -8.80 0.86 15.73
N LEU A 114 -7.81 0.12 16.22
CA LEU A 114 -6.68 -0.33 15.41
C LEU A 114 -7.14 -1.36 14.35
N PRO A 115 -6.44 -1.45 13.22
CA PRO A 115 -6.55 -2.60 12.34
C PRO A 115 -6.01 -3.86 13.03
N THR A 116 -6.16 -5.01 12.37
CA THR A 116 -5.43 -6.22 12.79
C THR A 116 -3.94 -6.00 12.48
N VAL A 117 -3.09 -5.93 13.50
CA VAL A 117 -1.65 -5.68 13.33
C VAL A 117 -0.87 -6.99 13.41
N ILE A 118 -0.18 -7.32 12.32
CA ILE A 118 0.82 -8.37 12.26
C ILE A 118 2.18 -7.68 12.38
N GLN A 119 2.86 -7.88 13.50
CA GLN A 119 4.24 -7.42 13.65
C GLN A 119 5.17 -8.57 13.26
N GLY A 120 5.73 -8.51 12.06
CA GLY A 120 6.52 -9.59 11.49
C GLY A 120 6.80 -9.43 9.99
N SER A 121 7.48 -10.42 9.43
CA SER A 121 7.77 -10.47 7.98
C SER A 121 6.49 -10.62 7.17
N SER A 122 6.40 -9.91 6.05
CA SER A 122 5.32 -10.06 5.06
C SER A 122 5.21 -11.48 4.51
N ALA A 123 6.29 -12.27 4.54
CA ALA A 123 6.31 -13.68 4.13
C ALA A 123 5.33 -14.56 4.92
N GLU A 124 4.88 -14.11 6.08
CA GLU A 124 3.96 -14.85 6.95
C GLU A 124 2.49 -14.47 6.73
N VAL A 125 2.20 -13.47 5.87
CA VAL A 125 0.85 -12.89 5.76
C VAL A 125 -0.23 -13.89 5.35
N THR A 126 0.10 -14.86 4.50
CA THR A 126 -0.84 -15.91 4.05
C THR A 126 -1.27 -16.86 5.17
N ARG A 127 -0.58 -16.87 6.32
CA ARG A 127 -1.00 -17.60 7.53
C ARG A 127 -2.07 -16.85 8.33
N HIS A 128 -2.22 -15.55 8.09
CA HIS A 128 -3.07 -14.66 8.88
C HIS A 128 -4.28 -14.13 8.09
N VAL A 129 -4.16 -14.03 6.77
CA VAL A 129 -5.21 -13.52 5.89
C VAL A 129 -5.74 -14.66 5.03
N PRO A 130 -7.06 -14.92 5.00
CA PRO A 130 -7.61 -15.99 4.17
C PRO A 130 -7.41 -15.73 2.67
N ALA A 131 -7.14 -16.79 1.91
CA ALA A 131 -7.09 -16.72 0.45
C ALA A 131 -8.42 -16.20 -0.13
N GLY A 132 -8.32 -15.34 -1.15
CA GLY A 132 -9.46 -14.73 -1.82
C GLY A 132 -10.36 -13.86 -0.93
N SER A 133 -9.87 -13.34 0.20
CA SER A 133 -10.68 -12.48 1.08
C SER A 133 -10.51 -10.99 0.84
N CYS A 134 -9.38 -10.55 0.26
CA CYS A 134 -9.06 -9.13 0.14
C CYS A 134 -9.62 -8.53 -1.15
N ARG A 135 -10.25 -7.35 -1.08
CA ARG A 135 -10.54 -6.54 -2.28
C ARG A 135 -9.42 -5.56 -2.62
N PHE A 136 -8.53 -5.25 -1.68
CA PHE A 136 -7.42 -4.34 -1.90
C PHE A 136 -6.19 -4.79 -1.11
N VAL A 137 -5.04 -4.85 -1.78
CA VAL A 137 -3.73 -5.15 -1.18
C VAL A 137 -2.75 -4.05 -1.57
N HIS A 138 -2.14 -3.38 -0.59
CA HIS A 138 -1.02 -2.46 -0.79
C HIS A 138 0.30 -3.13 -0.40
N ILE A 139 1.29 -3.10 -1.30
CA ILE A 139 2.63 -3.67 -1.09
C ILE A 139 3.67 -2.54 -1.09
N ASP A 140 4.24 -2.29 0.08
CA ASP A 140 5.22 -1.23 0.39
C ASP A 140 6.23 -1.71 1.48
N ALA A 141 6.48 -3.02 1.55
CA ALA A 141 7.25 -3.62 2.66
C ALA A 141 8.77 -3.61 2.47
N SER A 142 9.26 -4.14 1.35
CA SER A 142 10.69 -4.31 1.08
C SER A 142 11.00 -3.85 -0.33
N HIS A 143 12.22 -3.34 -0.56
CA HIS A 143 12.67 -2.95 -1.90
C HIS A 143 13.50 -4.02 -2.62
N LEU A 144 13.71 -5.18 -1.98
CA LEU A 144 14.44 -6.31 -2.56
C LEU A 144 13.54 -7.14 -3.46
N TYR A 145 14.00 -7.38 -4.68
CA TYR A 145 13.28 -8.11 -5.73
C TYR A 145 12.59 -9.40 -5.27
N HIS A 146 13.29 -10.26 -4.51
CA HIS A 146 12.76 -11.56 -4.13
C HIS A 146 11.63 -11.45 -3.10
N HIS A 147 11.71 -10.50 -2.17
CA HIS A 147 10.65 -10.20 -1.21
C HIS A 147 9.44 -9.62 -1.92
N VAL A 148 9.62 -8.62 -2.78
CA VAL A 148 8.52 -8.02 -3.57
C VAL A 148 7.82 -9.06 -4.44
N ARG A 149 8.59 -9.92 -5.12
CA ARG A 149 8.05 -10.99 -5.95
C ARG A 149 7.20 -11.97 -5.12
N ALA A 150 7.65 -12.31 -3.91
CA ALA A 150 6.89 -13.17 -3.00
C ALA A 150 5.61 -12.47 -2.50
N ASP A 151 5.70 -11.19 -2.15
CA ASP A 151 4.54 -10.39 -1.72
C ASP A 151 3.50 -10.25 -2.85
N ILE A 152 3.92 -10.06 -4.10
CA ILE A 152 3.01 -10.03 -5.26
C ILE A 152 2.32 -11.39 -5.45
N ALA A 153 3.06 -12.50 -5.26
CA ALA A 153 2.47 -13.84 -5.35
C ALA A 153 1.45 -14.07 -4.23
N ALA A 154 1.74 -13.64 -3.00
CA ALA A 154 0.80 -13.67 -1.88
C ALA A 154 -0.42 -12.80 -2.17
N ALA A 155 -0.25 -11.58 -2.67
CA ALA A 155 -1.36 -10.70 -3.04
C ALA A 155 -2.30 -11.35 -4.06
N ARG A 156 -1.76 -12.07 -5.05
CA ARG A 156 -2.57 -12.81 -6.02
C ARG A 156 -3.43 -13.90 -5.37
N GLU A 157 -2.93 -14.59 -4.35
CA GLU A 157 -3.67 -15.61 -3.61
C GLU A 157 -4.74 -15.00 -2.70
N LEU A 158 -4.42 -13.86 -2.09
CA LEU A 158 -5.28 -13.21 -1.09
C LEU A 158 -6.39 -12.36 -1.72
N LEU A 159 -6.19 -11.85 -2.94
CA LEU A 159 -7.18 -11.02 -3.61
C LEU A 159 -8.40 -11.81 -4.11
N THR A 160 -9.57 -11.22 -3.96
CA THR A 160 -10.79 -11.60 -4.68
C THR A 160 -10.59 -11.41 -6.19
N GLU A 161 -11.48 -12.00 -7.01
CA GLU A 161 -11.43 -11.86 -8.47
C GLU A 161 -11.40 -10.40 -8.96
N ASP A 162 -12.20 -9.53 -8.33
CA ASP A 162 -12.27 -8.08 -8.62
C ASP A 162 -11.31 -7.23 -7.75
N GLY A 163 -10.33 -7.90 -7.12
CA GLY A 163 -9.39 -7.29 -6.22
C GLY A 163 -8.32 -6.45 -6.94
N VAL A 164 -7.80 -5.44 -6.26
CA VAL A 164 -6.75 -4.56 -6.78
C VAL A 164 -5.50 -4.65 -5.92
N VAL A 165 -4.34 -4.74 -6.56
CA VAL A 165 -3.03 -4.59 -5.91
C VAL A 165 -2.44 -3.22 -6.24
N ALA A 166 -1.92 -2.55 -5.23
CA ALA A 166 -1.10 -1.35 -5.35
C ALA A 166 0.35 -1.69 -4.98
N LEU A 167 1.28 -1.42 -5.89
CA LEU A 167 2.70 -1.73 -5.76
C LEU A 167 3.48 -0.43 -5.62
N ASP A 168 4.05 -0.19 -4.44
CA ASP A 168 4.80 1.03 -4.18
C ASP A 168 6.16 1.04 -4.86
N ASP A 169 6.76 2.23 -4.97
CA ASP A 169 8.13 2.48 -5.40
C ASP A 169 8.61 1.81 -6.70
N PHE A 170 7.72 1.38 -7.59
CA PHE A 170 8.09 0.65 -8.81
C PHE A 170 8.89 1.50 -9.82
N ARG A 171 8.96 2.82 -9.62
CA ARG A 171 9.74 3.78 -10.43
C ARG A 171 10.83 4.52 -9.66
N SER A 172 10.98 4.22 -8.37
CA SER A 172 11.98 4.87 -7.53
C SER A 172 13.40 4.45 -7.97
N PRO A 173 14.36 5.38 -8.21
CA PRO A 173 15.69 5.03 -8.72
C PRO A 173 16.50 4.08 -7.83
N HIS A 174 16.20 4.07 -6.52
CA HIS A 174 16.90 3.27 -5.53
C HIS A 174 16.27 1.89 -5.29
N THR A 175 15.13 1.59 -5.95
CA THR A 175 14.34 0.36 -5.76
C THR A 175 14.19 -0.47 -7.06
N PRO A 176 15.26 -0.70 -7.85
CA PRO A 176 15.15 -1.39 -9.14
C PRO A 176 14.59 -2.82 -9.02
N GLY A 177 14.71 -3.45 -7.85
CA GLY A 177 14.12 -4.76 -7.57
C GLY A 177 12.59 -4.74 -7.57
N VAL A 178 11.98 -3.65 -7.12
CA VAL A 178 10.52 -3.46 -7.10
C VAL A 178 9.99 -3.32 -8.53
N ALA A 179 10.67 -2.50 -9.34
CA ALA A 179 10.36 -2.35 -10.77
C ALA A 179 10.44 -3.70 -11.50
N ALA A 180 11.51 -4.47 -11.26
CA ALA A 180 11.71 -5.78 -11.89
C ALA A 180 10.61 -6.79 -11.50
N ALA A 181 10.30 -6.92 -10.20
CA ALA A 181 9.26 -7.84 -9.73
C ALA A 181 7.86 -7.46 -10.24
N THR A 182 7.57 -6.16 -10.27
CA THR A 182 6.31 -5.62 -10.79
C THR A 182 6.11 -5.97 -12.26
N TRP A 183 7.09 -5.69 -13.12
CA TRP A 183 6.98 -5.99 -14.55
C TRP A 183 7.07 -7.49 -14.84
N GLU A 184 7.81 -8.27 -14.06
CA GLU A 184 7.76 -9.73 -14.15
C GLU A 184 6.34 -10.25 -13.89
N ALA A 185 5.64 -9.74 -12.87
CA ALA A 185 4.27 -10.15 -12.58
C ALA A 185 3.31 -9.83 -13.73
N VAL A 186 3.49 -8.67 -14.38
CA VAL A 186 2.73 -8.32 -15.59
C VAL A 186 2.99 -9.31 -16.71
N LEU A 187 4.27 -9.57 -17.02
CA LEU A 187 4.67 -10.38 -18.18
C LEU A 187 4.45 -11.88 -17.98
N THR A 188 4.49 -12.37 -16.74
CA THR A 188 4.56 -13.82 -16.47
C THR A 188 3.47 -14.33 -15.54
N ALA A 189 2.88 -13.48 -14.72
CA ALA A 189 1.88 -13.86 -13.72
C ALA A 189 0.47 -13.33 -14.02
N GLY A 190 0.26 -12.69 -15.18
CA GLY A 190 -1.05 -12.22 -15.63
C GLY A 190 -1.61 -11.01 -14.88
N LEU A 191 -0.76 -10.28 -14.14
CA LEU A 191 -1.15 -9.01 -13.55
C LEU A 191 -1.43 -8.00 -14.67
N LYS A 192 -2.63 -7.41 -14.69
CA LYS A 192 -3.00 -6.41 -15.69
C LYS A 192 -2.87 -5.01 -15.06
N PRO A 193 -1.98 -4.15 -15.56
CA PRO A 193 -1.86 -2.79 -15.05
C PRO A 193 -3.09 -1.96 -15.42
N VAL A 194 -3.58 -1.18 -14.45
CA VAL A 194 -4.75 -0.29 -14.59
C VAL A 194 -4.28 1.15 -14.71
N VAL A 195 -3.50 1.62 -13.73
CA VAL A 195 -3.02 3.00 -13.66
C VAL A 195 -1.64 3.07 -13.01
N LEU A 196 -0.83 4.03 -13.46
CA LEU A 196 0.47 4.37 -12.91
C LEU A 196 0.45 5.80 -12.38
N THR A 197 1.04 6.01 -11.22
CA THR A 197 1.46 7.34 -10.75
C THR A 197 2.98 7.49 -10.92
N GLU A 198 3.57 8.53 -10.34
CA GLU A 198 5.03 8.65 -10.29
C GLU A 198 5.67 7.58 -9.40
N SER A 199 4.97 7.14 -8.35
CA SER A 199 5.51 6.23 -7.34
C SER A 199 4.93 4.81 -7.42
N LYS A 200 3.64 4.64 -7.80
CA LYS A 200 2.92 3.36 -7.70
C LYS A 200 2.38 2.81 -9.01
N LEU A 201 2.37 1.49 -9.13
CA LEU A 201 1.58 0.76 -10.13
C LEU A 201 0.35 0.15 -9.45
N TYR A 202 -0.82 0.36 -10.04
CA TYR A 202 -2.07 -0.25 -9.61
C TYR A 202 -2.51 -1.25 -10.67
N GLY A 203 -2.82 -2.47 -10.25
CA GLY A 203 -3.19 -3.55 -11.16
C GLY A 203 -4.22 -4.51 -10.58
N THR A 204 -4.74 -5.37 -11.43
CA THR A 204 -5.69 -6.42 -11.05
C THR A 204 -5.47 -7.67 -11.89
N TRP A 205 -5.90 -8.83 -11.40
CA TRP A 205 -6.02 -10.05 -12.22
C TRP A 205 -7.40 -10.15 -12.90
N GLY A 206 -8.38 -9.36 -12.45
CA GLY A 206 -9.73 -9.25 -13.00
C GLY A 206 -9.83 -8.35 -14.25
N PRO A 207 -11.00 -7.71 -14.47
CA PRO A 207 -11.25 -6.81 -15.61
C PRO A 207 -10.59 -5.42 -15.46
N ALA A 208 -9.34 -5.30 -15.89
CA ALA A 208 -8.56 -4.05 -15.78
C ALA A 208 -9.10 -2.89 -16.66
N ASP A 209 -9.70 -3.21 -17.80
CA ASP A 209 -10.28 -2.24 -18.74
C ASP A 209 -11.45 -1.47 -18.13
N LEU A 210 -12.33 -2.14 -17.39
CA LEU A 210 -13.46 -1.50 -16.72
C LEU A 210 -13.00 -0.47 -15.67
N LEU A 211 -12.03 -0.84 -14.84
CA LEU A 211 -11.46 0.07 -13.84
C LEU A 211 -10.72 1.23 -14.49
N ARG A 212 -9.92 0.95 -15.52
CA ARG A 212 -9.16 1.97 -16.26
C ARG A 212 -10.10 2.99 -16.88
N ASP A 213 -11.12 2.55 -17.61
CA ASP A 213 -12.01 3.44 -18.35
C ASP A 213 -12.87 4.28 -17.40
N ALA A 214 -13.31 3.70 -16.28
CA ALA A 214 -14.00 4.45 -15.23
C ALA A 214 -13.10 5.52 -14.59
N LEU A 215 -11.81 5.22 -14.34
CA LEU A 215 -10.85 6.17 -13.80
C LEU A 215 -10.52 7.28 -14.81
N ALA A 216 -10.37 6.95 -16.10
CA ALA A 216 -10.19 7.93 -17.17
C ALA A 216 -11.36 8.93 -17.18
N GLY A 217 -12.59 8.43 -17.07
CA GLY A 217 -13.80 9.24 -16.95
C GLY A 217 -13.72 10.20 -15.76
N ARG A 218 -13.30 9.72 -14.59
CA ARG A 218 -13.12 10.58 -13.41
C ARG A 218 -12.05 11.65 -13.63
N LEU A 219 -10.88 11.27 -14.14
CA LEU A 219 -9.75 12.17 -14.39
C LEU A 219 -10.08 13.28 -15.40
N SER A 220 -10.96 13.02 -16.37
CA SER A 220 -11.39 14.04 -17.35
C SER A 220 -12.04 15.28 -16.74
N THR A 221 -12.54 15.17 -15.50
CA THR A 221 -13.18 16.24 -14.74
C THR A 221 -12.35 16.72 -13.55
N HIS A 222 -11.17 16.13 -13.33
CA HIS A 222 -10.33 16.48 -12.18
C HIS A 222 -9.59 17.81 -12.42
N PRO A 223 -9.55 18.74 -11.46
CA PRO A 223 -9.04 20.10 -11.70
C PRO A 223 -7.51 20.17 -11.93
N THR A 224 -6.75 19.23 -11.36
CA THR A 224 -5.28 19.30 -11.31
C THR A 224 -4.55 18.03 -11.75
N LEU A 225 -5.28 16.94 -12.00
CA LEU A 225 -4.73 15.64 -12.39
C LEU A 225 -5.34 15.27 -13.73
N TRP A 226 -4.56 14.66 -14.62
CA TRP A 226 -5.06 14.10 -15.87
C TRP A 226 -4.39 12.76 -16.16
N GLY A 227 -5.11 11.89 -16.85
CA GLY A 227 -4.62 10.60 -17.30
C GLY A 227 -4.18 10.67 -18.77
N VAL A 228 -3.10 9.98 -19.08
CA VAL A 228 -2.68 9.67 -20.46
C VAL A 228 -2.73 8.16 -20.63
N THR A 229 -3.37 7.69 -21.69
CA THR A 229 -3.40 6.27 -22.02
C THR A 229 -2.09 5.88 -22.73
N GLU A 230 -1.51 4.76 -22.31
CA GLU A 230 -0.28 4.21 -22.88
C GLU A 230 -0.41 2.71 -23.10
N ASP A 231 0.18 2.21 -24.18
CA ASP A 231 0.30 0.79 -24.46
C ASP A 231 1.70 0.29 -24.08
N VAL A 232 1.77 -0.62 -23.11
CA VAL A 232 3.02 -1.17 -22.61
C VAL A 232 2.90 -2.69 -22.52
N ALA A 233 3.82 -3.40 -23.19
CA ALA A 233 3.89 -4.87 -23.17
C ALA A 233 2.55 -5.58 -23.49
N GLY A 234 1.74 -5.02 -24.39
CA GLY A 234 0.43 -5.57 -24.77
C GLY A 234 -0.72 -5.21 -23.85
N HIS A 235 -0.49 -4.31 -22.88
CA HIS A 235 -1.51 -3.77 -21.98
C HIS A 235 -1.73 -2.28 -22.21
N THR A 236 -3.00 -1.88 -22.30
CA THR A 236 -3.40 -0.48 -22.29
C THR A 236 -3.66 -0.03 -20.86
N LEU A 237 -2.86 0.92 -20.35
CA LEU A 237 -2.93 1.43 -18.98
C LEU A 237 -3.06 2.96 -18.97
N LEU A 238 -3.46 3.53 -17.83
CA LEU A 238 -3.41 4.98 -17.60
C LEU A 238 -2.11 5.38 -16.91
N ARG A 239 -1.57 6.53 -17.24
CA ARG A 239 -0.52 7.19 -16.48
C ARG A 239 -1.00 8.57 -16.03
N ILE A 240 -1.06 8.77 -14.72
CA ILE A 240 -1.47 10.03 -14.12
C ILE A 240 -0.30 11.01 -14.12
N HIS A 241 -0.63 12.26 -14.45
CA HIS A 241 0.25 13.41 -14.29
C HIS A 241 -0.40 14.43 -13.36
N SER A 242 0.43 15.16 -12.64
CA SER A 242 0.04 16.36 -11.89
C SER A 242 0.72 17.60 -12.47
N ARG A 243 0.06 18.75 -12.35
CA ARG A 243 0.67 20.06 -12.61
C ARG A 243 1.50 20.53 -11.42
#